data_AF-A0A6C0CW79-F1
#
_entry.id   AF-A0A6C0CW79-F1
#
_cell.length_a   1.000
_cell.length_b   1.000
_cell.length_c   1.000
_cell.angle_alpha   90.00
_cell.angle_beta   90.00
_cell.angle_gamma   90.00
#
_symmetry.space_group_name_H-M   'P 1'
#
loop_
_entity.id
_entity.type
_entity.pdbx_description
1 polymer ?
#
loop_
_entity_poly.entity_id
_entity_poly.type
_entity_poly.pdbx_seq_one_letter_code
_entity_poly.pdbx_strand_id
1 'polypeptide(L)'
;MTRQHPVIYNTRRFNDSNQTFITCYFKIAYTTHTKTYDISSQFTLSQLYNIMRPRIRNDLYLELSEVNDFVFVVAGQNAQEEGEHLLPSINTTLRDITDTNDLSFYIRPVNNNENQNT
;
A
#
# COMPACT_ATOMS: atom_id res chain seq x y z
N MET A 1 -26.40 29.00 -31.05
CA MET A 1 -25.66 27.79 -30.64
C MET A 1 -24.30 28.23 -30.12
N THR A 2 -24.16 28.43 -28.81
CA THR A 2 -22.94 28.91 -28.16
C THR A 2 -22.03 27.72 -27.87
N ARG A 3 -20.84 27.70 -28.47
CA ARG A 3 -19.81 26.68 -28.23
C ARG A 3 -19.23 26.90 -26.82
N GLN A 4 -19.47 25.96 -25.92
CA GLN A 4 -18.76 25.90 -24.65
C GLN A 4 -17.32 25.46 -24.93
N HIS A 5 -16.36 26.34 -24.66
CA HIS A 5 -14.95 25.97 -24.64
C HIS A 5 -14.70 25.06 -23.43
N PRO A 6 -13.95 23.96 -23.58
CA PRO A 6 -13.57 23.16 -22.42
C PRO A 6 -12.68 23.99 -21.49
N VAL A 7 -13.06 24.04 -20.22
CA VAL A 7 -12.22 24.59 -19.15
C VAL A 7 -11.02 23.66 -19.02
N ILE A 8 -9.87 24.10 -19.54
CA ILE A 8 -8.59 23.43 -19.29
C ILE A 8 -8.28 23.70 -17.81
N TYR A 9 -8.51 22.71 -16.97
CA TYR A 9 -7.92 22.70 -15.64
C TYR A 9 -6.41 22.59 -15.86
N ASN A 10 -5.72 23.73 -15.80
CA ASN A 10 -4.29 23.78 -15.52
C ASN A 10 -4.11 23.11 -14.14
N THR A 11 -3.96 21.79 -14.15
CA THR A 11 -3.36 21.07 -13.04
C THR A 11 -1.95 21.61 -12.96
N ARG A 12 -1.76 22.56 -12.03
CA ARG A 12 -0.45 23.04 -11.63
C ARG A 12 0.39 21.79 -11.38
N ARG A 13 1.29 21.48 -12.30
CA ARG A 13 2.45 20.63 -12.00
C ARG A 13 3.27 21.48 -11.05
N PHE A 14 2.98 21.33 -9.75
CA PHE A 14 3.88 21.80 -8.72
C PHE A 14 5.21 21.14 -9.01
N ASN A 15 6.16 22.01 -9.32
CA ASN A 15 7.51 21.70 -9.70
C ASN A 15 8.26 21.35 -8.39
N ASP A 16 7.89 20.25 -7.73
CA ASP A 16 8.67 19.68 -6.62
C ASP A 16 9.72 18.75 -7.23
N SER A 17 10.82 19.35 -7.68
CA SER A 17 11.93 18.71 -8.41
C SER A 17 12.69 17.64 -7.61
N ASN A 18 12.21 17.23 -6.43
CA ASN A 18 12.84 16.23 -5.56
C ASN A 18 11.87 15.13 -5.09
N GLN A 19 10.66 15.03 -5.65
CA GLN A 19 9.76 13.94 -5.28
C GLN A 19 10.25 12.63 -5.90
N THR A 20 10.89 11.81 -5.07
CA THR A 20 11.31 10.45 -5.44
C THR A 20 10.16 9.48 -5.19
N PHE A 21 9.97 8.52 -6.08
CA PHE A 21 8.93 7.51 -6.00
C PHE A 21 9.56 6.14 -5.79
N ILE A 22 8.87 5.29 -5.04
CA ILE A 22 9.20 3.88 -4.83
C ILE A 22 8.06 3.06 -5.44
N THR A 23 8.43 2.08 -6.24
CA THR A 23 7.50 1.13 -6.84
C THR A 23 7.13 0.08 -5.79
N CYS A 24 5.88 0.12 -5.34
CA CYS A 24 5.34 -0.76 -4.31
C CYS A 24 4.55 -1.90 -4.95
N TYR A 25 5.01 -3.13 -4.74
CA TYR A 25 4.38 -4.36 -5.21
C TYR A 25 3.53 -4.97 -4.11
N PHE A 26 2.24 -5.21 -4.37
CA PHE A 26 1.32 -5.83 -3.43
C PHE A 26 0.89 -7.19 -3.97
N LYS A 27 1.07 -8.25 -3.19
CA LYS A 27 0.67 -9.61 -3.53
C LYS A 27 -0.27 -10.16 -2.47
N ILE A 28 -1.40 -10.73 -2.88
CA ILE A 28 -2.26 -11.47 -1.94
C ILE A 28 -1.58 -12.79 -1.58
N ALA A 29 -1.42 -13.04 -0.28
CA ALA A 29 -0.83 -14.27 0.23
C ALA A 29 -1.55 -15.51 -0.36
N TYR A 30 -0.77 -16.53 -0.72
CA TYR A 30 -1.27 -17.78 -1.32
C TYR A 30 -1.96 -17.65 -2.69
N THR A 31 -1.84 -16.51 -3.37
CA THR A 31 -2.36 -16.32 -4.72
C THR A 31 -1.27 -15.86 -5.69
N THR A 32 -1.60 -15.84 -6.99
CA THR A 32 -0.77 -15.23 -8.04
C THR A 32 -1.14 -13.77 -8.31
N HIS A 33 -2.14 -13.21 -7.62
CA HIS A 33 -2.65 -11.87 -7.90
C HIS A 33 -1.75 -10.81 -7.27
N THR A 34 -1.32 -9.87 -8.12
CA THR A 34 -0.43 -8.77 -7.74
C THR A 34 -0.88 -7.44 -8.32
N LYS A 35 -0.63 -6.35 -7.59
CA LYS A 35 -0.80 -4.97 -8.07
C LYS A 35 0.42 -4.14 -7.72
N THR A 36 0.73 -3.17 -8.57
CA THR A 36 1.90 -2.30 -8.41
C THR A 36 1.46 -0.85 -8.45
N TYR A 37 2.06 -0.03 -7.58
CA TYR A 37 1.80 1.40 -7.52
C TYR A 37 3.10 2.15 -7.29
N ASP A 38 3.28 3.27 -7.98
CA ASP A 38 4.36 4.20 -7.68
C ASP A 38 3.89 5.15 -6.57
N ILE A 39 4.58 5.11 -5.44
CA ILE A 39 4.22 5.85 -4.22
C ILE A 39 5.36 6.77 -3.85
N SER A 40 5.05 7.96 -3.38
CA SER A 40 6.05 8.92 -2.90
C SER A 40 6.93 8.25 -1.82
N SER A 41 8.25 8.29 -2.00
CA SER A 41 9.22 7.71 -1.06
C SER A 41 9.12 8.32 0.35
N GLN A 42 8.59 9.55 0.43
CA GLN A 42 8.39 10.31 1.66
C GLN A 42 7.13 9.91 2.43
N PHE A 43 6.29 9.03 1.89
CA PHE A 43 5.13 8.53 2.64
C PHE A 43 5.60 7.69 3.81
N THR A 44 4.95 7.85 4.96
CA THR A 44 5.10 6.90 6.05
C THR A 44 4.32 5.62 5.76
N LEU A 45 4.68 4.51 6.43
CA LEU A 45 3.88 3.29 6.36
C LEU A 45 2.42 3.52 6.73
N SER A 46 2.14 4.37 7.73
CA SER A 46 0.77 4.77 8.10
C SER A 46 0.02 5.39 6.93
N GLN A 47 0.65 6.35 6.26
CA GLN A 47 0.05 7.04 5.11
C GLN A 47 -0.17 6.07 3.95
N LEU A 48 0.82 5.21 3.65
CA LEU A 48 0.69 4.18 2.63
C LEU A 48 -0.48 3.24 2.95
N TYR A 49 -0.58 2.70 4.16
CA TYR A 49 -1.65 1.78 4.54
C TYR A 49 -3.03 2.42 4.41
N ASN A 50 -3.19 3.64 4.91
CA ASN A 50 -4.47 4.37 4.86
C ASN A 50 -4.92 4.64 3.41
N ILE A 51 -3.99 5.01 2.52
CA ILE A 51 -4.31 5.34 1.12
C ILE A 51 -4.51 4.07 0.29
N MET A 52 -3.70 3.03 0.53
CA MET A 52 -3.68 1.83 -0.31
C MET A 52 -4.77 0.84 0.05
N ARG A 53 -5.23 0.78 1.31
CA ARG A 53 -6.30 -0.13 1.73
C ARG A 53 -7.56 -0.04 0.85
N PRO A 54 -8.17 1.13 0.59
CA PRO A 54 -9.35 1.21 -0.29
C PRO A 54 -9.01 0.91 -1.76
N ARG A 55 -7.82 1.31 -2.26
CA ARG A 55 -7.41 1.06 -3.65
C ARG A 55 -7.22 -0.42 -3.92
N ILE A 56 -6.52 -1.12 -3.04
CA ILE A 56 -6.29 -2.56 -3.10
C ILE A 56 -7.61 -3.32 -3.05
N ARG A 57 -8.52 -2.94 -2.14
CA ARG A 57 -9.84 -3.57 -2.06
C ARG A 57 -10.64 -3.42 -3.35
N ASN A 58 -10.52 -2.29 -4.05
CA ASN A 58 -11.21 -2.10 -5.33
C ASN A 58 -10.51 -2.85 -6.49
N ASP A 59 -9.19 -2.81 -6.54
CA ASP A 59 -8.41 -3.37 -7.65
C ASP A 59 -8.26 -4.90 -7.58
N LEU A 60 -8.39 -5.47 -6.37
CA LEU A 60 -8.37 -6.91 -6.08
C LEU A 60 -9.68 -7.35 -5.42
N TYR A 61 -10.79 -6.73 -5.84
CA TYR A 61 -12.11 -6.92 -5.23
C TYR A 61 -12.58 -8.38 -5.27
N LEU A 62 -12.33 -9.10 -6.37
CA LEU A 62 -12.76 -10.49 -6.51
C LEU A 62 -12.05 -11.41 -5.52
N GLU A 63 -10.78 -11.15 -5.24
CA GLU A 63 -9.97 -11.94 -4.33
C GLU A 63 -10.18 -11.57 -2.86
N LEU A 64 -10.65 -10.35 -2.60
CA LEU A 64 -10.87 -9.80 -1.27
C LEU A 64 -12.35 -9.65 -0.90
N SER A 65 -13.28 -10.17 -1.73
CA SER A 65 -14.73 -9.99 -1.54
C SER A 65 -15.24 -10.59 -0.23
N GLU A 66 -14.66 -11.70 0.20
CA GLU A 66 -15.00 -12.40 1.44
C GLU A 66 -14.11 -11.97 2.63
N VAL A 67 -13.13 -11.09 2.39
CA VAL A 67 -12.15 -10.65 3.39
C VAL A 67 -12.64 -9.38 4.06
N ASN A 68 -13.12 -9.52 5.31
CA ASN A 68 -13.58 -8.39 6.14
C ASN A 68 -12.48 -7.38 6.44
N ASP A 69 -11.29 -7.83 6.81
CA ASP A 69 -10.12 -6.98 6.99
C ASP A 69 -8.81 -7.67 6.57
N PHE A 70 -7.82 -6.87 6.21
CA PHE A 70 -6.49 -7.34 5.82
C PHE A 70 -5.39 -6.36 6.23
N VAL A 71 -4.19 -6.90 6.42
CA VAL A 71 -2.99 -6.13 6.75
C VAL A 71 -1.96 -6.22 5.64
N PHE A 72 -1.14 -5.18 5.53
CA PHE A 72 0.03 -5.16 4.67
C PHE A 72 1.26 -5.57 5.48
N VAL A 73 2.07 -6.48 4.92
CA VAL A 73 3.31 -6.96 5.55
C VAL A 73 4.44 -6.76 4.56
N VAL A 74 5.48 -6.02 4.94
CA VAL A 74 6.66 -5.82 4.08
C VAL A 74 7.34 -7.17 3.82
N ALA A 75 7.58 -7.51 2.55
CA ALA A 75 8.23 -8.74 2.14
C ALA A 75 9.76 -8.65 2.28
N GLY A 76 10.41 -9.75 2.64
CA GLY A 76 11.88 -9.80 2.79
C GLY A 76 12.39 -9.29 4.13
N GLN A 77 11.54 -8.68 4.96
CA GLN A 77 11.78 -8.61 6.40
C GLN A 77 11.39 -9.97 6.99
N ASN A 78 12.21 -10.51 7.91
CA ASN A 78 12.00 -11.84 8.51
C ASN A 78 10.60 -11.92 9.10
N ALA A 79 9.67 -12.50 8.35
CA ALA A 79 8.37 -12.87 8.83
C ALA A 79 8.60 -14.13 9.67
N GLN A 80 8.50 -13.99 11.01
CA GLN A 80 8.62 -15.06 12.03
C GLN A 80 10.11 -15.42 12.28
N GLU A 81 10.72 -15.11 13.43
CA GLU A 81 10.49 -15.74 14.75
C GLU A 81 10.77 -14.84 15.97
N GLU A 82 11.22 -13.58 15.79
CA GLU A 82 11.62 -12.73 16.93
C GLU A 82 10.93 -11.35 16.93
N GLY A 83 9.80 -11.25 17.64
CA GLY A 83 9.28 -10.02 18.24
C GLY A 83 8.62 -8.98 17.30
N GLU A 84 7.52 -8.39 17.78
CA GLU A 84 6.89 -7.18 17.21
C GLU A 84 7.86 -5.98 17.06
N HIS A 85 9.06 -6.07 17.64
CA HIS A 85 10.10 -5.04 17.64
C HIS A 85 10.94 -4.94 16.36
N LEU A 86 10.83 -5.89 15.42
CA LEU A 86 11.58 -5.85 14.15
C LEU A 86 10.79 -5.28 12.97
N LEU A 87 9.53 -4.89 13.18
CA LEU A 87 8.74 -4.22 12.16
C LEU A 87 9.09 -2.73 12.12
N PRO A 88 9.24 -2.12 10.92
CA PRO A 88 9.42 -0.69 10.80
C PRO A 88 8.24 0.03 11.46
N SER A 89 8.56 1.07 12.21
CA SER A 89 7.55 1.91 12.86
C SER A 89 6.56 2.42 11.82
N ILE A 90 5.30 2.59 12.21
CA ILE A 90 4.27 3.11 11.32
C ILE A 90 4.59 4.54 10.81
N ASN A 91 5.52 5.22 11.49
CA ASN A 91 6.04 6.55 11.14
C ASN A 91 7.30 6.51 10.26
N THR A 92 7.90 5.33 10.02
CA THR A 92 9.03 5.15 9.11
C THR A 92 8.59 5.47 7.68
N THR A 93 9.41 6.23 6.94
CA THR A 93 9.14 6.54 5.53
C THR A 93 9.52 5.37 4.64
N LEU A 94 8.91 5.24 3.46
CA LEU A 94 9.23 4.15 2.53
C LEU A 94 10.71 4.13 2.12
N ARG A 95 11.31 5.33 2.00
CA ARG A 95 12.74 5.48 1.69
C ARG A 95 13.64 4.85 2.75
N ASP A 96 13.23 4.84 4.01
CA ASP A 96 14.06 4.33 5.10
C ASP A 96 13.96 2.79 5.24
N ILE A 97 13.08 2.15 4.48
CA ILE A 97 12.83 0.70 4.55
C ILE A 97 13.69 -0.07 3.54
N THR A 98 14.02 0.56 2.40
CA THR A 98 14.74 -0.07 1.31
C THR A 98 15.77 0.88 0.73
N ASP A 99 16.98 0.36 0.46
CA ASP A 99 18.03 1.07 -0.28
C ASP A 99 17.77 1.07 -1.79
N THR A 100 16.76 0.34 -2.26
CA THR A 100 16.33 0.27 -3.66
C THR A 100 15.08 1.13 -3.91
N ASN A 101 14.71 1.30 -5.18
CA ASN A 101 13.47 1.99 -5.53
C ASN A 101 12.24 1.06 -5.51
N ASP A 102 12.36 -0.14 -4.95
CA ASP A 102 11.31 -1.16 -4.98
C ASP A 102 11.01 -1.66 -3.56
N LEU A 103 9.72 -1.80 -3.25
CA LEU A 103 9.27 -2.38 -1.98
C LEU A 103 8.13 -3.36 -2.24
N SER A 104 8.22 -4.56 -1.66
CA SER A 104 7.19 -5.58 -1.81
C SER A 104 6.39 -5.75 -0.53
N PHE A 105 5.09 -5.99 -0.67
CA PHE A 105 4.15 -6.19 0.42
C PHE A 105 3.29 -7.44 0.17
N TYR A 106 3.09 -8.22 1.21
CA TYR A 106 2.04 -9.23 1.26
C TYR A 106 0.76 -8.63 1.83
N ILE A 107 -0.36 -8.92 1.19
CA ILE A 107 -1.71 -8.69 1.72
C ILE A 107 -2.13 -9.96 2.43
N ARG A 108 -2.26 -9.88 3.75
CA ARG A 108 -2.68 -10.98 4.60
C ARG A 108 -4.10 -10.73 5.13
N PRO A 109 -5.09 -11.57 4.79
CA PRO A 109 -6.40 -11.54 5.43
C PRO A 109 -6.27 -11.70 6.95
N VAL A 110 -7.05 -10.92 7.70
CA VAL A 110 -7.20 -11.09 9.14
C VAL A 110 -8.39 -12.00 9.38
N ASN A 111 -8.14 -13.20 9.90
CA ASN A 111 -9.21 -14.08 10.34
C ASN A 111 -9.73 -13.57 11.69
N ASN A 112 -10.91 -12.95 11.73
CA ASN A 112 -11.56 -12.54 12.99
C ASN A 112 -12.15 -13.72 13.79
N ASN A 113 -11.63 -14.94 13.64
CA ASN A 113 -12.18 -16.15 14.28
C ASN A 113 -11.63 -16.44 15.69
N GLU A 114 -10.89 -15.51 16.30
CA GLU A 114 -10.49 -15.60 17.70
C GLU A 114 -11.34 -14.63 18.53
N ASN A 115 -12.60 -14.98 18.83
CA ASN A 115 -13.38 -14.57 20.02
C ASN A 115 -14.86 -15.01 19.93
N GLN A 116 -15.11 -16.31 19.93
CA GLN A 116 -16.43 -16.86 20.32
C GLN A 116 -16.28 -18.07 21.27
N ASN A 117 -15.37 -18.01 22.24
CA ASN A 117 -15.38 -18.93 23.37
C ASN A 117 -14.62 -18.34 24.56
N THR A 118 -15.31 -17.51 25.36
CA THR A 118 -15.14 -17.40 26.82
C THR A 118 -16.43 -16.87 27.41
#